data_AF-A0A0C3DWU4-F1
#
_entry.id   AF-A0A0C3DWU4-F1
#
_cell.length_a   1.000
_cell.length_b   1.000
_cell.length_c   1.000
_cell.angle_alpha   90.00
_cell.angle_beta   90.00
_cell.angle_gamma   90.00
#
_symmetry.space_group_name_H-M   'P 1'
#
loop_
_entity.id
_entity.type
_entity.pdbx_description
1 polymer ?
#
loop_
_entity_poly.entity_id
_entity_poly.type
_entity_poly.pdbx_seq_one_letter_code
_entity_poly.pdbx_strand_id
1 'polypeptide(L)'
;MAVWREVFLPHWFQYLSTIDNIWKLDHPEHVVVAQAIWDRKVKVKHVVAARGKPVFFLLKQRTYEWHSKMSDRAEKAVAAFFDRYVELNMPAARCAYVTWAIPEPEVKVDAKGRKVLVPPPIYPYMWRDFRDGPNGPVSCASS
;
A
#
# COMPACT_ATOMS: atom_id res chain seq x y z
N MET A 1 -3.07 23.01 -8.73
CA MET A 1 -2.92 21.62 -9.24
C MET A 1 -1.77 20.85 -8.57
N ALA A 2 -0.59 21.45 -8.37
CA ALA A 2 0.55 20.80 -7.68
C ALA A 2 0.17 20.32 -6.26
N VAL A 3 -0.34 21.21 -5.40
CA VAL A 3 -0.77 20.87 -4.02
C VAL A 3 -1.78 19.71 -3.97
N TRP A 4 -2.72 19.64 -4.92
CA TRP A 4 -3.66 18.52 -5.02
C TRP A 4 -2.94 17.20 -5.28
N ARG A 5 -2.03 17.17 -6.27
CA ARG A 5 -1.33 15.94 -6.67
C ARG A 5 -0.21 15.53 -5.72
N GLU A 6 0.52 16.49 -5.17
CA GLU A 6 1.75 16.26 -4.42
C GLU A 6 1.52 16.22 -2.90
N VAL A 7 0.41 16.80 -2.43
CA VAL A 7 0.12 16.87 -0.98
C VAL A 7 -1.19 16.16 -0.66
N PHE A 8 -2.30 16.57 -1.28
CA PHE A 8 -3.60 16.01 -0.94
C PHE A 8 -3.73 14.52 -1.29
N LEU A 9 -3.47 14.15 -2.54
CA LEU A 9 -3.64 12.76 -3.01
C LEU A 9 -2.76 11.74 -2.25
N PRO A 10 -1.48 11.99 -1.94
CA PRO A 10 -0.68 11.05 -1.17
C PRO A 10 -1.23 10.77 0.22
N HIS A 11 -1.69 11.81 0.95
CA HIS A 11 -2.29 11.63 2.28
C HIS A 11 -3.63 10.88 2.18
N TRP A 12 -4.40 11.16 1.13
CA TRP A 12 -5.63 10.42 0.85
C TRP A 12 -5.35 8.94 0.56
N PHE A 13 -4.38 8.60 -0.29
CA PHE A 13 -4.03 7.21 -0.58
C PHE A 13 -3.45 6.48 0.63
N GLN A 14 -2.70 7.18 1.48
CA GLN A 14 -2.26 6.64 2.76
C GLN A 14 -3.44 6.28 3.65
N TYR A 15 -4.43 7.16 3.78
CA TYR A 15 -5.68 6.84 4.50
C TYR A 15 -6.42 5.65 3.86
N LEU A 16 -6.55 5.61 2.53
CA LEU A 16 -7.23 4.50 1.86
C LEU A 16 -6.54 3.15 2.06
N SER A 17 -5.22 3.14 2.29
CA SER A 17 -4.49 1.91 2.58
C SER A 17 -4.82 1.32 3.95
N THR A 18 -5.52 2.07 4.83
CA THR A 18 -5.89 1.63 6.18
C THR A 18 -7.35 1.20 6.31
N ILE A 19 -8.15 1.24 5.22
CA ILE A 19 -9.58 0.92 5.28
C ILE A 19 -9.87 -0.42 4.61
N ASP A 20 -10.81 -1.18 5.18
CA ASP A 20 -11.16 -2.52 4.68
C ASP A 20 -11.93 -2.48 3.35
N ASN A 21 -12.68 -1.40 3.10
CA ASN A 21 -13.53 -1.29 1.92
C ASN A 21 -13.38 0.06 1.20
N ILE A 22 -12.41 0.12 0.30
CA ILE A 22 -12.12 1.28 -0.56
C ILE A 22 -13.20 1.57 -1.61
N TRP A 23 -14.21 0.72 -1.77
CA TRP A 23 -15.24 0.90 -2.80
C TRP A 23 -16.40 1.80 -2.32
N LYS A 24 -16.57 1.94 -1.00
CA LYS A 24 -17.61 2.77 -0.38
C LYS A 24 -17.14 4.19 -0.06
N LEU A 25 -16.46 4.85 -0.99
CA LEU A 25 -15.84 6.17 -0.75
C LEU A 25 -16.82 7.28 -0.35
N ASP A 26 -18.11 7.12 -0.65
CA ASP A 26 -19.19 8.03 -0.27
C ASP A 26 -19.68 7.83 1.17
N HIS A 27 -19.11 6.87 1.91
CA HIS A 27 -19.35 6.73 3.34
C HIS A 27 -19.02 8.04 4.07
N PRO A 28 -19.89 8.55 4.96
CA PRO A 28 -19.71 9.86 5.61
C PRO A 28 -18.36 10.02 6.30
N GLU A 29 -17.83 8.96 6.92
CA GLU A 29 -16.52 8.98 7.58
C GLU A 29 -15.37 9.30 6.62
N HIS A 30 -15.38 8.70 5.42
CA HIS A 30 -14.34 8.94 4.42
C HIS A 30 -14.43 10.37 3.85
N VAL A 31 -15.64 10.90 3.71
CA VAL A 31 -15.88 12.29 3.28
C VAL A 31 -15.34 13.28 4.34
N VAL A 32 -15.57 13.01 5.62
CA VAL A 32 -15.05 13.81 6.74
C VAL A 32 -13.51 13.80 6.74
N VAL A 33 -12.89 12.64 6.54
CA VAL A 33 -11.42 12.55 6.44
C VAL A 33 -10.89 13.31 5.23
N ALA A 34 -11.53 13.17 4.07
CA ALA A 34 -11.14 13.91 2.86
C ALA A 34 -11.22 15.43 3.08
N GLN A 35 -12.29 15.91 3.74
CA GLN A 35 -12.43 17.32 4.12
C GLN A 35 -11.32 17.75 5.09
N ALA A 36 -11.01 16.96 6.11
CA ALA A 36 -9.97 17.27 7.08
C ALA A 36 -8.56 17.35 6.45
N ILE A 37 -8.25 16.45 5.50
CA ILE A 37 -7.00 16.52 4.73
C ILE A 37 -7.00 17.80 3.87
N TRP A 38 -8.13 18.14 3.25
CA TRP A 38 -8.26 19.34 2.43
C TRP A 38 -7.99 20.59 3.26
N ASP A 39 -8.73 20.78 4.36
CA ASP A 39 -8.64 21.96 5.21
C ASP A 39 -7.24 22.15 5.80
N ARG A 40 -6.55 21.05 6.09
CA ARG A 40 -5.19 21.09 6.66
C ARG A 40 -4.12 21.41 5.62
N LYS A 41 -4.28 20.95 4.37
CA LYS A 41 -3.19 20.92 3.37
C LYS A 41 -3.41 21.84 2.19
N VAL A 42 -4.65 22.23 1.91
CA VAL A 42 -5.04 23.03 0.75
C VAL A 42 -5.52 24.39 1.23
N LYS A 43 -4.85 25.47 0.82
CA LYS A 43 -5.18 26.84 1.23
C LYS A 43 -6.52 27.35 0.69
N VAL A 44 -7.03 26.72 -0.37
CA VAL A 44 -8.28 27.12 -1.02
C VAL A 44 -9.46 26.58 -0.21
N LYS A 45 -10.33 27.47 0.26
CA LYS A 45 -11.57 27.06 0.94
C LYS A 45 -12.48 26.32 -0.05
N HIS A 46 -12.76 25.06 0.24
CA HIS A 46 -13.67 24.26 -0.56
C HIS A 46 -14.34 23.18 0.30
N VAL A 47 -15.53 22.77 -0.11
CA VAL A 47 -16.28 21.68 0.55
C VAL A 47 -16.15 20.42 -0.29
N VAL A 48 -15.50 19.41 0.27
CA VAL A 48 -15.46 18.03 -0.21
C VAL A 48 -16.74 17.33 0.27
N ALA A 49 -17.71 17.12 -0.62
CA ALA A 49 -18.94 16.42 -0.30
C ALA A 49 -19.31 15.41 -1.39
N ALA A 50 -19.90 14.28 -0.98
CA ALA A 50 -20.22 13.17 -1.88
C ALA A 50 -21.22 13.52 -3.00
N ARG A 51 -22.17 14.43 -2.74
CA ARG A 51 -23.25 14.76 -3.68
C ARG A 51 -23.00 16.10 -4.36
N GLY A 52 -22.92 16.07 -5.70
CA GLY A 52 -22.96 17.26 -6.55
C GLY A 52 -21.73 18.18 -6.46
N LYS A 53 -20.61 17.73 -5.87
CA LYS A 53 -19.37 18.50 -5.80
C LYS A 53 -18.27 17.91 -6.69
N PRO A 54 -17.66 18.71 -7.58
CA PRO A 54 -16.70 18.21 -8.58
C PRO A 54 -15.43 17.64 -7.94
N VAL A 55 -14.99 18.17 -6.80
CA VAL A 55 -13.77 17.69 -6.11
C VAL A 55 -13.90 16.24 -5.66
N PHE A 56 -15.08 15.84 -5.17
CA PHE A 56 -15.30 14.46 -4.74
C PHE A 56 -15.33 13.47 -5.92
N PHE A 57 -15.90 13.86 -7.06
CA PHE A 57 -15.84 13.03 -8.27
C PHE A 57 -14.41 12.83 -8.78
N LEU A 58 -13.61 13.90 -8.78
CA LEU A 58 -12.19 13.81 -9.13
C LEU A 58 -11.42 12.93 -8.14
N LEU A 59 -11.73 13.02 -6.85
CA LEU A 59 -11.13 12.18 -5.82
C LEU A 59 -11.46 10.69 -6.04
N LYS A 60 -12.73 10.39 -6.32
CA LYS A 60 -13.22 9.05 -6.63
C LYS A 60 -12.52 8.48 -7.86
N GLN A 61 -12.44 9.25 -8.95
CA GLN A 61 -11.73 8.83 -10.16
C GLN A 61 -10.25 8.52 -9.87
N ARG A 62 -9.54 9.41 -9.16
CA ARG A 62 -8.13 9.19 -8.82
C ARG A 62 -7.91 7.99 -7.92
N THR A 63 -8.86 7.70 -7.04
CA THR A 63 -8.84 6.51 -6.21
C THR A 63 -8.94 5.24 -7.05
N TYR A 64 -9.87 5.20 -8.01
CA TYR A 64 -9.99 4.04 -8.90
C TYR A 64 -8.81 3.88 -9.83
N GLU A 65 -8.27 4.96 -10.39
CA GLU A 65 -7.05 4.91 -11.21
C GLU A 65 -5.83 4.45 -10.41
N TRP A 66 -5.71 4.89 -9.15
CA TRP A 66 -4.64 4.46 -8.26
C TRP A 66 -4.76 2.98 -7.95
N HIS A 67 -5.96 2.53 -7.57
CA HIS A 67 -6.21 1.14 -7.21
C HIS A 67 -6.05 0.20 -8.40
N SER A 68 -6.58 0.55 -9.58
CA SER A 68 -6.47 -0.30 -10.78
C SER A 68 -5.03 -0.49 -11.24
N LYS A 69 -4.17 0.51 -11.01
CA LYS A 69 -2.75 0.45 -11.37
C LYS A 69 -1.85 -0.07 -10.25
N MET A 70 -2.41 -0.37 -9.07
CA MET A 70 -1.61 -0.74 -7.90
C MET A 70 -0.93 -2.09 -8.10
N SER A 71 -1.64 -3.11 -8.62
CA SER A 71 -1.05 -4.44 -8.90
C SER A 71 0.09 -4.32 -9.92
N ASP A 72 -0.18 -3.72 -11.09
CA ASP A 72 0.82 -3.52 -12.14
C ASP A 72 2.08 -2.80 -11.63
N ARG A 73 1.91 -1.80 -10.76
CA ARG A 73 3.04 -1.06 -10.19
C ARG A 73 3.80 -1.88 -9.15
N ALA A 74 3.09 -2.64 -8.31
CA ALA A 74 3.70 -3.52 -7.33
C ALA A 74 4.52 -4.61 -8.02
N GLU A 75 3.98 -5.25 -9.05
CA GLU A 75 4.68 -6.25 -9.86
C GLU A 75 5.94 -5.69 -10.50
N LYS A 76 5.85 -4.51 -11.13
CA LYS A 76 7.02 -3.83 -11.72
C LYS A 76 8.07 -3.45 -10.67
N ALA A 77 7.65 -3.00 -9.50
CA ALA A 77 8.57 -2.64 -8.42
C ALA A 77 9.30 -3.88 -7.88
N VAL A 78 8.59 -4.99 -7.70
CA VAL A 78 9.18 -6.27 -7.28
C VAL A 78 10.13 -6.81 -8.34
N ALA A 79 9.75 -6.77 -9.62
CA ALA A 79 10.63 -7.16 -10.72
C ALA A 79 11.91 -6.31 -10.74
N ALA A 80 11.78 -4.98 -10.70
CA ALA A 80 12.90 -4.06 -10.67
C ALA A 80 13.79 -4.22 -9.42
N PHE A 81 13.24 -4.68 -8.29
CA PHE A 81 14.04 -5.04 -7.13
C PHE A 81 14.92 -6.26 -7.43
N PHE A 82 14.33 -7.36 -7.93
CA PHE A 82 15.09 -8.57 -8.23
C PHE A 82 16.12 -8.36 -9.35
N ASP A 83 15.81 -7.53 -10.35
CA ASP A 83 16.74 -7.22 -11.45
C ASP A 83 18.00 -6.46 -10.99
N ARG A 84 17.99 -5.86 -9.80
CA ARG A 84 19.18 -5.20 -9.22
C ARG A 84 20.18 -6.16 -8.61
N TYR A 85 19.76 -7.37 -8.22
CA TYR A 85 20.59 -8.32 -7.47
C TYR A 85 20.88 -9.55 -8.31
N VAL A 86 22.10 -9.63 -8.83
CA VAL A 86 22.53 -10.76 -9.67
C VAL A 86 22.42 -12.09 -8.91
N GLU A 87 22.62 -12.08 -7.58
CA GLU A 87 22.49 -13.29 -6.76
C GLU A 87 21.06 -13.84 -6.74
N LEU A 88 20.06 -12.98 -7.00
CA LEU A 88 18.65 -13.33 -7.06
C LEU A 88 18.16 -13.58 -8.50
N ASN A 89 19.04 -13.77 -9.49
CA ASN A 89 18.62 -14.09 -10.86
C ASN A 89 18.15 -15.53 -11.03
N MET A 90 18.53 -16.44 -10.12
CA MET A 90 18.12 -17.83 -10.19
C MET A 90 16.75 -18.03 -9.51
N PRO A 91 15.83 -18.82 -10.12
CA PRO A 91 14.51 -19.09 -9.52
C PRO A 91 14.57 -19.61 -8.09
N ALA A 92 15.54 -20.47 -7.76
CA ALA A 92 15.72 -21.00 -6.41
C ALA A 92 16.10 -19.92 -5.39
N ALA A 93 16.98 -18.98 -5.78
CA ALA A 93 17.39 -17.87 -4.93
C ALA A 93 16.23 -16.88 -4.70
N ARG A 94 15.43 -16.59 -5.75
CA ARG A 94 14.20 -15.79 -5.59
C ARG A 94 13.21 -16.45 -4.66
N CYS A 95 12.99 -17.76 -4.81
CA CYS A 95 12.10 -18.52 -3.94
C CYS A 95 12.54 -18.44 -2.47
N ALA A 96 13.82 -18.73 -2.20
CA ALA A 96 14.38 -18.65 -0.85
C ALA A 96 14.26 -17.24 -0.24
N TYR A 97 14.53 -16.19 -1.03
CA TYR A 97 14.35 -14.81 -0.59
C TYR A 97 12.90 -14.50 -0.25
N VAL A 98 11.94 -14.89 -1.11
CA VAL A 98 10.51 -14.68 -0.87
C VAL A 98 10.05 -15.39 0.40
N THR A 99 10.45 -16.65 0.61
CA THR A 99 10.16 -17.42 1.83
C THR A 99 10.70 -16.72 3.09
N TRP A 100 11.90 -16.15 3.02
CA TRP A 100 12.47 -15.40 4.13
C TRP A 100 11.78 -14.04 4.35
N ALA A 101 11.50 -13.30 3.27
CA ALA A 101 10.99 -11.93 3.34
C ALA A 101 9.48 -11.85 3.65
N ILE A 102 8.72 -12.88 3.26
CA ILE A 102 7.26 -12.95 3.42
C ILE A 102 6.94 -14.13 4.35
N PRO A 103 6.91 -13.90 5.68
CA PRO A 103 6.52 -14.95 6.61
C PRO A 103 5.09 -15.43 6.33
N GLU A 104 4.88 -16.74 6.39
CA GLU A 104 3.56 -17.33 6.19
C GLU A 104 2.57 -16.81 7.25
N PRO A 105 1.35 -16.41 6.84
CA PRO A 105 0.31 -16.02 7.79
C PRO A 105 -0.17 -17.22 8.61
N GLU A 106 -0.41 -17.00 9.90
CA GLU A 106 -0.98 -18.04 10.77
C GLU A 106 -2.44 -18.30 10.38
N VAL A 107 -2.82 -19.56 10.24
CA VAL A 107 -4.23 -19.93 10.07
C VAL A 107 -4.87 -20.07 11.45
N LYS A 108 -5.86 -19.23 11.79
CA LYS A 108 -6.70 -19.37 12.98
C LYS A 108 -8.12 -19.75 12.61
N VAL A 109 -8.82 -20.41 13.52
CA VAL A 109 -10.24 -20.73 13.36
C VAL A 109 -11.05 -19.71 14.14
N ASP A 110 -11.98 -19.02 13.48
CA ASP A 110 -12.86 -18.06 14.15
C ASP A 110 -13.94 -18.77 14.98
N ALA A 111 -14.69 -18.00 15.77
CA ALA A 111 -15.79 -18.51 16.59
C ALA A 111 -16.91 -19.22 15.79
N LYS A 112 -16.90 -19.11 14.45
CA LYS A 112 -17.85 -19.74 13.54
C LYS A 112 -17.24 -20.93 12.80
N GLY A 113 -16.05 -21.38 13.17
CA GLY A 113 -15.36 -22.52 12.55
C GLY A 113 -14.68 -22.19 11.21
N ARG A 114 -14.58 -20.92 10.82
CA ARG A 114 -13.97 -20.50 9.55
C ARG A 114 -12.47 -20.31 9.71
N LYS A 115 -11.70 -20.78 8.73
CA LYS A 115 -10.26 -20.49 8.64
C LYS A 115 -10.06 -19.02 8.29
N VAL A 116 -9.36 -18.29 9.14
CA VAL A 116 -8.97 -16.89 8.98
C VAL A 116 -7.46 -16.82 8.99
N LEU A 117 -6.88 -16.18 7.96
CA LEU A 117 -5.46 -15.88 7.93
C LEU A 117 -5.18 -14.69 8.85
N VAL A 118 -4.33 -14.89 9.84
CA VAL A 118 -3.81 -13.83 10.69
C VAL A 118 -2.49 -13.39 10.11
N PRO A 119 -2.40 -12.16 9.59
CA PRO A 119 -1.14 -11.66 9.06
C PRO A 119 -0.10 -11.61 10.19
N PRO A 120 1.18 -11.86 9.88
CA PRO A 120 2.25 -11.67 10.83
C PRO A 120 2.17 -10.24 11.40
N PRO A 121 2.52 -10.00 12.67
CA PRO A 121 2.57 -8.64 13.25
C PRO A 121 3.64 -7.75 12.58
N ILE A 122 4.33 -8.29 11.58
CA ILE A 122 5.48 -7.77 10.88
C ILE A 122 5.05 -7.55 9.40
N TYR A 123 4.28 -6.51 9.08
CA TYR A 123 4.06 -6.15 7.67
C TYR A 123 3.96 -4.63 7.43
N PRO A 124 4.68 -4.04 6.45
CA PRO A 124 5.89 -4.52 5.77
C PRO A 124 7.13 -3.64 5.98
N TYR A 125 8.25 -4.34 6.17
CA TYR A 125 9.63 -3.85 6.07
C TYR A 125 10.06 -3.48 4.64
N MET A 126 9.16 -3.49 3.65
CA MET A 126 9.47 -3.16 2.25
C MET A 126 9.94 -1.71 2.05
N TRP A 127 9.87 -0.84 3.07
CA TRP A 127 10.17 0.59 2.97
C TRP A 127 11.06 1.15 4.09
N ARG A 128 11.63 0.33 4.97
CA ARG A 128 12.71 0.82 5.85
C ARG A 128 13.98 0.89 5.01
N ASP A 129 14.67 2.03 5.04
CA ASP A 129 15.97 2.21 4.40
C ASP A 129 16.89 1.05 4.76
N PHE A 130 17.04 0.11 3.82
CA PHE A 130 17.92 -1.03 3.99
C PHE A 130 19.34 -0.51 3.86
N ARG A 131 20.09 -0.48 4.96
CA ARG A 131 21.54 -0.32 4.87
C ARG A 131 22.11 -1.69 4.58
N ASP A 132 22.72 -1.84 3.41
CA ASP A 132 23.43 -3.05 3.04
C ASP A 132 24.45 -3.41 4.12
N GLY A 133 24.46 -4.69 4.52
CA GLY A 133 25.60 -5.26 5.24
C GLY A 133 26.79 -5.40 4.30
N PRO A 134 28.02 -5.61 4.81
CA PRO A 134 29.23 -5.73 3.98
C PRO A 134 29.20 -6.88 2.96
N ASN A 135 28.25 -7.82 3.07
CA ASN A 135 28.10 -8.98 2.20
C ASN A 135 26.77 -8.97 1.39
N GLY A 136 26.08 -7.83 1.29
CA GLY A 136 24.79 -7.73 0.59
C GLY A 136 23.58 -8.21 1.41
N PRO A 137 22.37 -8.20 0.82
CA PRO A 137 21.11 -8.44 1.55
C PRO A 137 20.86 -9.89 1.97
N VAL A 138 21.71 -10.85 1.56
CA VAL A 138 21.49 -12.28 1.81
C VAL A 138 22.79 -12.96 2.22
N SER A 139 22.97 -13.26 3.51
CA SER A 139 23.86 -14.35 3.92
C SER A 139 23.00 -15.58 4.21
N CYS A 140 22.92 -16.50 3.24
CA CYS A 140 22.37 -17.83 3.51
C CYS A 140 23.32 -18.54 4.47
N ALA A 141 22.97 -18.59 5.76
CA ALA A 141 23.59 -19.54 6.67
C ALA A 141 23.18 -20.94 6.19
N SER A 142 24.15 -21.68 5.63
CA SER A 142 23.97 -23.08 5.27
C SER A 142 23.71 -23.88 6.55
N SER A 143 22.54 -24.51 6.65
CA SER A 143 22.28 -25.61 7.60
C SER A 143 21.99 -26.87 6.80
#